data_AF-A0A9E0ZLA6-F1
#
_entry.id   AF-A0A9E0ZLA6-F1
#
_cell.length_a   1.000
_cell.length_b   1.000
_cell.length_c   1.000
_cell.angle_alpha   90.00
_cell.angle_beta   90.00
_cell.angle_gamma   90.00
#
_symmetry.space_group_name_H-M   'P 1'
#
loop_
_entity.id
_entity.type
_entity.pdbx_description
1 polymer ?
#
loop_
_entity_poly.entity_id
_entity_poly.type
_entity_poly.pdbx_seq_one_letter_code
_entity_poly.pdbx_strand_id
1 'polypeptide(L)'
;MKKIKSFIICILAGAAFIAAGFLVKEDYNSTLLCSIGFGLIFSSAVAIGKNFYWSRPSRQEEYNARREEAHINMIDERKQYIRARSGQISYQIMTFVLLGLSFIFAVFRAEPWIIVMVFGLFIFQYIIGIVVFKRLEKQM
;
A
#
# COMPACT_ATOMS: atom_id res chain seq x y z
N MET A 1 13.13 5.21 18.31
CA MET A 1 12.33 4.35 19.21
C MET A 1 10.82 4.35 18.92
N LYS A 2 10.17 5.48 18.56
CA LYS A 2 8.71 5.48 18.23
C LYS A 2 8.31 4.50 17.10
N LYS A 3 9.12 4.38 16.04
CA LYS A 3 8.81 3.50 14.89
C LYS A 3 8.76 2.01 15.26
N ILE A 4 9.64 1.53 16.14
CA ILE A 4 9.68 0.11 16.54
C ILE A 4 8.44 -0.26 17.37
N LYS A 5 7.99 0.63 18.26
CA LYS A 5 6.78 0.43 19.06
C LYS A 5 5.54 0.19 18.19
N SER A 6 5.39 0.98 17.12
CA SER A 6 4.28 0.80 16.16
C SER A 6 4.31 -0.57 15.47
N PHE A 7 5.48 -1.06 15.08
CA PHE A 7 5.60 -2.39 14.46
C PHE A 7 5.31 -3.53 15.45
N ILE A 8 5.68 -3.38 16.72
CA ILE A 8 5.35 -4.36 17.77
C ILE A 8 3.83 -4.43 17.98
N ILE A 9 3.14 -3.29 17.97
CA ILE A 9 1.67 -3.25 18.05
C ILE A 9 1.05 -4.00 16.86
N CYS A 10 1.57 -3.83 15.65
CA CYS A 10 1.09 -4.55 14.48
C CYS A 10 1.33 -6.08 14.58
N ILE A 11 2.45 -6.51 15.17
CA ILE A 11 2.71 -7.94 15.42
C ILE A 11 1.72 -8.51 16.43
N LEU A 12 1.44 -7.79 17.52
CA LEU A 12 0.45 -8.21 18.51
C LEU A 12 -0.96 -8.28 17.92
N ALA A 13 -1.35 -7.30 17.10
CA ALA A 13 -2.60 -7.34 16.37
C ALA A 13 -2.66 -8.55 15.41
N GLY A 14 -1.58 -8.81 14.67
CA GLY A 14 -1.48 -9.98 13.81
C GLY A 14 -1.60 -11.31 14.56
N ALA A 15 -0.97 -11.43 15.73
CA ALA A 15 -1.09 -12.60 16.59
C ALA A 15 -2.52 -12.78 17.13
N ALA A 16 -3.20 -11.68 17.47
CA ALA A 16 -4.61 -11.72 17.88
C ALA A 16 -5.53 -12.20 16.74
N PHE A 17 -5.28 -11.78 15.48
CA PHE A 17 -6.03 -12.27 14.32
C PHE A 17 -5.80 -13.76 14.05
N ILE A 18 -4.58 -14.27 14.22
CA ILE A 18 -4.28 -15.70 14.10
C ILE A 18 -5.00 -16.49 15.21
N ALA A 19 -4.93 -16.02 16.46
CA ALA A 19 -5.62 -16.65 17.58
C ALA A 19 -7.15 -16.66 17.36
N ALA A 20 -7.72 -15.57 16.87
CA ALA A 20 -9.13 -15.50 16.49
C ALA A 20 -9.47 -16.48 15.35
N GLY A 21 -8.59 -16.64 14.37
CA GLY A 21 -8.74 -17.61 13.28
C GLY A 21 -8.89 -19.05 13.80
N PHE A 22 -8.11 -19.45 14.80
CA PHE A 22 -8.24 -20.78 15.42
C PHE A 22 -9.52 -20.97 16.25
N LEU A 23 -10.18 -19.89 16.68
CA LEU A 23 -11.44 -19.95 17.44
C LEU A 23 -12.67 -20.04 16.52
N VAL A 24 -12.53 -19.66 15.25
CA VAL A 24 -13.63 -19.68 14.28
C VAL A 24 -13.73 -21.08 13.67
N LYS A 25 -14.93 -21.67 13.74
CA LYS A 25 -15.22 -23.03 13.26
C LYS A 25 -15.35 -23.15 11.74
N GLU A 26 -15.58 -22.04 11.04
CA GLU A 26 -15.67 -22.05 9.57
C GLU A 26 -14.27 -21.97 8.96
N ASP A 27 -13.90 -23.00 8.19
CA ASP A 27 -12.58 -23.13 7.57
C ASP A 27 -12.19 -21.92 6.71
N TYR A 28 -13.14 -21.35 5.97
CA TYR A 28 -12.91 -20.16 5.14
C TYR A 28 -12.54 -18.93 5.98
N ASN A 29 -13.33 -18.63 7.01
CA ASN A 29 -13.12 -17.48 7.89
C ASN A 29 -11.87 -17.66 8.75
N SER A 30 -11.60 -18.89 9.21
CA SER A 30 -10.38 -19.25 9.92
C SER A 30 -9.14 -18.98 9.06
N THR A 31 -9.14 -19.46 7.81
CA THR A 31 -8.03 -19.26 6.86
C THR A 31 -7.82 -17.79 6.51
N LEU A 32 -8.91 -17.04 6.33
CA LEU A 32 -8.87 -15.61 6.03
C LEU A 32 -8.27 -14.79 7.19
N LEU A 33 -8.71 -15.05 8.42
CA LEU A 33 -8.20 -14.38 9.62
C LEU A 33 -6.72 -14.70 9.86
N CYS A 34 -6.34 -15.97 9.70
CA CYS A 34 -4.94 -16.39 9.75
C CYS A 34 -4.10 -15.69 8.70
N SER A 35 -4.58 -15.58 7.45
CA SER A 35 -3.86 -14.91 6.36
C SER A 35 -3.61 -13.43 6.64
N ILE A 36 -4.62 -12.71 7.17
CA ILE A 36 -4.48 -11.31 7.59
C ILE A 36 -3.42 -11.21 8.70
N GLY A 37 -3.50 -12.08 9.70
CA GLY A 37 -2.54 -12.09 10.80
C GLY A 37 -1.11 -12.34 10.36
N PHE A 38 -0.90 -13.31 9.46
CA PHE A 38 0.41 -13.56 8.85
C PHE A 38 0.93 -12.36 8.06
N GLY A 39 0.08 -11.71 7.25
CA GLY A 39 0.46 -10.53 6.49
C GLY A 39 0.94 -9.37 7.39
N LEU A 40 0.25 -9.15 8.51
CA LEU A 40 0.63 -8.12 9.49
C LEU A 40 1.95 -8.44 10.20
N ILE A 41 2.16 -9.69 10.61
CA ILE A 41 3.40 -10.10 11.28
C ILE A 41 4.57 -10.03 10.30
N PHE A 42 4.43 -10.56 9.09
CA PHE A 42 5.51 -10.62 8.11
C PHE A 42 5.96 -9.21 7.68
N SER A 43 5.02 -8.33 7.33
CA SER A 43 5.33 -6.94 6.96
C SER A 43 6.03 -6.18 8.09
N SER A 44 5.61 -6.40 9.33
CA SER A 44 6.22 -5.78 10.51
C SER A 44 7.62 -6.34 10.80
N ALA A 45 7.82 -7.65 10.66
CA ALA A 45 9.11 -8.31 10.83
C ALA A 45 10.14 -7.81 9.80
N VAL A 46 9.74 -7.70 8.53
CA VAL A 46 10.58 -7.13 7.46
C VAL A 46 10.96 -5.68 7.79
N ALA A 47 10.02 -4.87 8.27
CA ALA A 47 10.28 -3.48 8.64
C ALA A 47 11.26 -3.35 9.83
N ILE A 48 11.13 -4.20 10.84
CA ILE A 48 12.06 -4.28 11.98
C ILE A 48 13.44 -4.74 11.52
N GLY A 49 13.50 -5.79 10.70
CA GLY A 49 14.75 -6.30 10.13
C GLY A 49 15.50 -5.25 9.32
N LYS A 50 14.78 -4.49 8.47
CA LYS A 50 15.34 -3.35 7.74
C LYS A 50 15.89 -2.28 8.70
N ASN A 51 15.15 -1.92 9.76
CA ASN A 51 15.64 -0.93 10.72
C ASN A 51 16.91 -1.41 11.44
N PHE A 52 16.95 -2.67 11.86
CA PHE A 52 18.13 -3.24 12.52
C PHE A 52 19.34 -3.33 11.58
N TYR A 53 19.10 -3.68 10.31
CA TYR A 53 20.14 -3.71 9.28
C TYR A 53 20.81 -2.35 9.08
N TRP A 54 20.01 -1.26 9.04
CA TRP A 54 20.49 0.11 8.84
C TRP A 54 20.96 0.80 10.12
N SER A 55 20.62 0.29 11.31
CA SER A 55 21.11 0.83 12.58
C SER A 55 22.51 0.34 12.97
N ARG A 56 23.13 -0.55 12.18
CA ARG A 56 24.49 -1.03 12.45
C ARG A 56 25.51 0.07 12.19
N PRO A 57 26.47 0.31 13.09
CA PRO A 57 27.46 1.39 12.96
C PRO A 57 28.32 1.23 11.71
N SER A 58 28.66 -0.01 11.33
CA SER A 58 29.41 -0.33 10.11
C SER A 58 28.74 0.12 8.80
N ARG A 59 27.43 0.41 8.79
CA ARG A 59 26.69 0.85 7.59
C ARG A 59 26.12 2.26 7.73
N GLN A 60 26.51 2.97 8.78
CA GLN A 60 25.94 4.28 9.07
C GLN A 60 26.43 5.34 8.07
N GLU A 61 27.66 5.21 7.57
CA GLU A 61 28.19 6.04 6.48
C GLU A 61 27.39 5.86 5.19
N GLU A 62 27.18 4.60 4.76
CA GLU A 62 26.37 4.28 3.58
C GLU A 62 24.92 4.76 3.75
N TYR A 63 24.35 4.62 4.94
CA TYR A 63 23.03 5.13 5.26
C TYR A 63 22.95 6.65 5.14
N ASN A 64 23.95 7.38 5.63
CA ASN A 64 23.99 8.84 5.56
C ASN A 64 24.17 9.33 4.12
N ALA A 65 25.05 8.71 3.34
CA ALA A 65 25.22 9.02 1.92
C ALA A 65 23.91 8.86 1.15
N ARG A 66 23.20 7.73 1.35
CA ARG A 66 21.88 7.51 0.77
C ARG A 66 20.84 8.54 1.20
N ARG A 67 20.91 9.03 2.44
CA ARG A 67 20.01 10.07 2.94
C ARG A 67 20.28 11.42 2.30
N GLU A 68 21.53 11.75 2.08
CA GLU A 68 21.95 12.98 1.40
C GLU A 68 21.53 12.95 -0.07
N GLU A 69 21.81 11.86 -0.78
CA GLU A 69 21.32 11.65 -2.15
C GLU A 69 19.78 11.73 -2.22
N ALA A 70 19.08 11.13 -1.27
CA ALA A 70 17.61 11.20 -1.22
C ALA A 70 17.11 12.62 -0.98
N HIS A 71 17.83 13.42 -0.19
CA HIS A 71 17.50 14.82 0.05
C HIS A 71 17.68 15.67 -1.21
N ILE A 72 18.81 15.50 -1.90
CA ILE A 72 19.10 16.16 -3.19
C ILE A 72 18.00 15.82 -4.21
N ASN A 73 17.70 14.53 -4.38
CA ASN A 73 16.65 14.06 -5.28
C ASN A 73 15.23 14.51 -4.88
N MET A 74 14.99 14.87 -3.62
CA MET A 74 13.70 15.36 -3.17
C MET A 74 13.50 16.83 -3.55
N ILE A 75 14.56 17.63 -3.50
CA ILE A 75 14.52 19.07 -3.82
C ILE A 75 14.66 19.32 -5.32
N ASP A 76 15.32 18.41 -6.05
CA ASP A 76 15.48 18.50 -7.51
C ASP A 76 14.12 18.64 -8.23
N GLU A 77 13.91 19.80 -8.85
CA GLU A 77 12.70 20.18 -9.58
C GLU A 77 12.39 19.22 -10.73
N ARG A 78 13.42 18.75 -11.46
CA ARG A 78 13.24 17.80 -12.55
C ARG A 78 12.67 16.49 -12.01
N LYS A 79 13.18 16.01 -10.89
CA LYS A 79 12.70 14.77 -10.24
C LYS A 79 11.29 14.95 -9.67
N GLN A 80 10.96 16.12 -9.13
CA GLN A 80 9.60 16.44 -8.67
C GLN A 80 8.61 16.42 -9.84
N TYR A 81 8.93 17.08 -10.95
CA TYR A 81 8.10 17.08 -12.16
C TYR A 81 7.89 15.67 -12.70
N ILE A 82 8.97 14.88 -12.84
CA ILE A 82 8.88 13.49 -13.31
C ILE A 82 7.99 12.66 -12.39
N ARG A 83 8.05 12.86 -11.06
CA ARG A 83 7.22 12.14 -10.08
C ARG A 83 5.74 12.53 -10.17
N ALA A 84 5.44 13.81 -10.37
CA ALA A 84 4.08 14.27 -10.59
C ALA A 84 3.52 13.68 -11.90
N ARG A 85 4.31 13.73 -12.97
CA ARG A 85 3.93 13.20 -14.28
C ARG A 85 3.77 11.68 -14.26
N SER A 86 4.63 10.94 -13.54
CA SER A 86 4.50 9.49 -13.41
C SER A 86 3.24 9.10 -12.65
N GLY A 87 2.86 9.85 -11.61
CA GLY A 87 1.59 9.68 -10.90
C GLY A 87 0.39 9.86 -11.83
N GLN A 88 0.40 10.91 -12.66
CA GLN A 88 -0.65 11.15 -13.66
C GLN A 88 -0.74 10.02 -14.70
N ILE A 89 0.40 9.60 -15.27
CA ILE A 89 0.43 8.52 -16.26
C ILE A 89 -0.05 7.21 -15.64
N SER A 90 0.41 6.87 -14.44
CA SER A 90 -0.02 5.67 -13.72
C SER A 90 -1.53 5.68 -13.45
N TYR A 91 -2.09 6.82 -13.06
CA TYR A 91 -3.52 6.99 -12.87
C TYR A 91 -4.32 6.75 -14.16
N GLN A 92 -3.84 7.29 -15.29
CA GLN A 92 -4.46 7.07 -16.60
C GLN A 92 -4.41 5.59 -17.00
N ILE A 93 -3.24 4.94 -16.87
CA ILE A 93 -3.08 3.51 -17.16
C ILE A 93 -4.03 2.69 -16.28
N MET A 94 -4.08 2.95 -14.97
CA MET A 94 -4.95 2.21 -14.04
C MET A 94 -6.43 2.38 -14.40
N THR A 95 -6.82 3.58 -14.85
CA THR A 95 -8.18 3.83 -15.32
C THR A 95 -8.55 2.89 -16.48
N PHE A 96 -7.69 2.79 -17.49
CA PHE A 96 -7.91 1.88 -18.62
C PHE A 96 -7.88 0.42 -18.21
N VAL A 97 -7.01 0.03 -17.27
CA VAL A 97 -6.94 -1.33 -16.74
C VAL A 97 -8.25 -1.70 -16.04
N LEU A 98 -8.77 -0.85 -15.14
CA LEU A 98 -10.02 -1.12 -14.41
C LEU A 98 -11.23 -1.20 -15.35
N LEU A 99 -11.32 -0.31 -16.33
CA LEU A 99 -12.37 -0.34 -17.35
C LEU A 99 -12.26 -1.60 -18.23
N GLY A 100 -11.05 -1.94 -18.67
CA GLY A 100 -10.77 -3.15 -19.46
C GLY A 100 -11.12 -4.43 -18.69
N LEU A 101 -10.74 -4.51 -17.42
CA LEU A 101 -11.06 -5.65 -16.56
C LEU A 101 -12.57 -5.80 -16.35
N SER A 102 -13.26 -4.68 -16.11
CA SER A 102 -14.73 -4.65 -15.98
C SER A 102 -15.41 -5.13 -17.26
N PHE A 103 -14.91 -4.71 -18.42
CA PHE A 103 -15.41 -5.16 -19.72
C PHE A 103 -15.17 -6.65 -19.95
N ILE A 104 -13.96 -7.14 -19.68
CA ILE A 104 -13.62 -8.57 -19.78
C ILE A 104 -14.57 -9.38 -18.90
N PHE A 105 -14.75 -9.02 -17.63
CA PHE A 105 -15.66 -9.73 -16.74
C PHE A 105 -17.11 -9.70 -17.21
N ALA A 106 -17.57 -8.61 -17.82
CA ALA A 106 -18.89 -8.56 -18.44
C ALA A 106 -19.02 -9.52 -19.64
N VAL A 107 -18.00 -9.61 -20.51
CA VAL A 107 -17.98 -10.53 -21.66
C VAL A 107 -17.99 -12.00 -21.19
N PHE A 108 -17.23 -12.33 -20.15
CA PHE A 108 -17.19 -13.68 -19.57
C PHE A 108 -18.41 -14.02 -18.71
N ARG A 109 -19.42 -13.13 -18.63
CA ARG A 109 -20.62 -13.31 -17.80
C ARG A 109 -20.29 -13.65 -16.35
N ALA A 110 -19.27 -13.00 -15.80
CA ALA A 110 -18.93 -13.09 -14.39
C ALA A 110 -20.10 -12.60 -13.52
N GLU A 111 -20.10 -13.00 -12.25
CA GLU A 111 -21.18 -12.63 -11.35
C GLU A 111 -21.32 -11.09 -11.26
N PRO A 112 -22.55 -10.54 -11.32
CA PRO A 112 -22.76 -9.10 -11.40
C PRO A 112 -22.10 -8.29 -10.29
N TRP A 113 -22.03 -8.83 -9.07
CA TRP A 113 -21.41 -8.13 -7.94
C TRP A 113 -19.89 -7.95 -8.11
N ILE A 114 -19.20 -8.88 -8.76
CA ILE A 114 -17.76 -8.78 -9.06
C ILE A 114 -17.51 -7.64 -10.04
N ILE A 115 -18.32 -7.57 -11.10
CA ILE A 115 -18.25 -6.51 -12.11
C ILE A 115 -18.50 -5.15 -11.46
N VAL A 116 -19.54 -5.05 -10.62
CA VAL A 116 -19.88 -3.83 -9.88
C VAL A 116 -18.77 -3.42 -8.93
N MET A 117 -18.10 -4.35 -8.25
CA MET A 117 -16.96 -4.02 -7.37
C MET A 117 -15.78 -3.43 -8.14
N VAL A 118 -15.38 -4.06 -9.25
CA VAL A 118 -14.25 -3.58 -10.06
C VAL A 118 -14.58 -2.22 -10.68
N PHE A 119 -15.79 -2.06 -11.22
CA PHE A 119 -16.24 -0.79 -11.76
C PHE A 119 -16.39 0.28 -10.68
N GLY A 120 -16.84 -0.11 -9.48
CA GLY A 120 -16.90 0.74 -8.30
C GLY A 120 -15.53 1.26 -7.88
N LEU A 121 -14.47 0.44 -7.98
CA LEU A 121 -13.09 0.88 -7.75
C LEU A 121 -12.65 1.96 -8.75
N PHE A 122 -13.08 1.87 -10.01
CA PHE A 122 -12.84 2.93 -11.00
C PHE A 122 -13.53 4.24 -10.60
N ILE A 123 -14.82 4.19 -10.22
CA ILE A 123 -15.55 5.38 -9.75
C ILE A 123 -14.87 5.98 -8.51
N PHE A 124 -14.50 5.14 -7.56
CA PHE A 124 -13.82 5.55 -6.34
C PHE A 124 -12.48 6.23 -6.62
N GLN A 125 -11.66 5.64 -7.49
CA GLN A 125 -10.41 6.23 -7.96
C GLN A 125 -10.65 7.62 -8.58
N TYR A 126 -11.70 7.77 -9.38
CA TYR A 126 -12.07 9.04 -9.99
C TYR A 126 -12.47 10.11 -8.96
N ILE A 127 -13.31 9.75 -7.98
CA ILE A 127 -13.72 10.66 -6.91
C ILE A 127 -12.51 11.09 -6.07
N ILE A 128 -11.64 10.15 -5.68
CA ILE A 128 -10.41 10.48 -4.95
C ILE A 128 -9.55 11.45 -5.76
N GLY A 129 -9.38 11.21 -7.06
CA GLY A 129 -8.63 12.11 -7.94
C GLY A 129 -9.15 13.55 -7.86
N ILE A 130 -10.47 13.74 -7.93
CA ILE A 130 -11.11 15.06 -7.80
C ILE A 130 -10.88 15.66 -6.40
N VAL A 131 -11.12 14.88 -5.35
CA VAL A 131 -10.99 15.36 -3.96
C VAL A 131 -9.55 15.78 -3.66
N VAL A 132 -8.57 14.97 -4.06
CA VAL A 132 -7.15 15.28 -3.89
C VAL A 132 -6.77 16.51 -4.68
N PHE A 133 -7.22 16.64 -5.94
CA PHE A 133 -6.97 17.84 -6.75
C PHE A 133 -7.50 19.11 -6.07
N LYS A 134 -8.76 19.11 -5.65
CA LYS A 134 -9.37 20.26 -4.94
C LYS A 134 -8.68 20.58 -3.62
N ARG A 135 -8.17 19.56 -2.91
CA ARG A 135 -7.42 19.78 -1.67
C ARG A 135 -6.07 20.44 -1.95
N LEU A 136 -5.36 19.97 -2.98
CA LEU A 136 -4.06 20.54 -3.36
C LEU A 136 -4.21 21.97 -3.89
N GLU A 137 -5.26 22.24 -4.69
CA GLU A 137 -5.59 23.58 -5.17
C GLU A 137 -5.86 24.58 -4.02
N LYS A 138 -6.45 24.14 -2.91
CA LYS A 138 -6.66 25.00 -1.73
C LYS A 138 -5.43 25.22 -0.87
N GLN A 139 -4.40 24.38 -1.02
CA GLN A 139 -3.18 24.43 -0.22
C GLN A 139 -2.05 25.22 -0.89
N MET A 140 -2.13 25.42 -2.21
CA MET A 140 -1.22 26.23 -3.01
C MET A 140 -1.82 27.63 -3.23
#